data_AF-A0A7C6Z9L1-F1
#
_entry.id   AF-A0A7C6Z9L1-F1
#
_cell.length_a   1.000
_cell.length_b   1.000
_cell.length_c   1.000
_cell.angle_alpha   90.00
_cell.angle_beta   90.00
_cell.angle_gamma   90.00
#
_symmetry.space_group_name_H-M   'P 1'
#
loop_
_entity.id
_entity.type
_entity.pdbx_description
1 polymer ?
#
loop_
_entity_poly.entity_id
_entity_poly.type
_entity_poly.pdbx_seq_one_letter_code
_entity_poly.pdbx_strand_id
1 'polypeptide(L)'
;MLDEALGLPPDDRISPGLTEALVEGAVEEPFRQVVERREEAGLPTPSHSTVHSLARKLGEMVAREQEEQRRALFEDWEGLPREKKRAEHKSRGRLPHCS
;
A
#
# COMPACT_ATOMS: atom_id res chain seq x y z
N MET A 1 -8.49 -25.20 10.12
CA MET A 1 -8.53 -24.95 11.59
C MET A 1 -9.03 -23.52 11.82
N LEU A 2 -9.56 -23.14 13.00
CA LEU A 2 -10.10 -21.77 13.20
C LEU A 2 -9.02 -20.69 12.96
N ASP A 3 -7.77 -21.00 13.31
CA ASP A 3 -6.62 -20.10 13.18
C ASP A 3 -6.26 -19.80 11.71
N GLU A 4 -6.33 -20.80 10.82
CA GLU A 4 -6.19 -20.61 9.37
C GLU A 4 -7.34 -19.78 8.77
N ALA A 5 -8.55 -19.97 9.26
CA ALA A 5 -9.72 -19.21 8.81
C ALA A 5 -9.66 -17.73 9.24
N LEU A 6 -8.89 -17.43 10.29
CA LEU A 6 -8.63 -16.08 10.79
C LEU A 6 -7.31 -15.48 10.26
N GLY A 7 -6.56 -16.23 9.43
CA GLY A 7 -5.25 -15.80 8.93
C GLY A 7 -4.20 -15.62 10.02
N LEU A 8 -4.37 -16.26 11.17
CA LEU A 8 -3.46 -16.13 12.31
C LEU A 8 -2.25 -17.07 12.11
N PRO A 9 -1.01 -16.55 12.16
CA PRO A 9 0.16 -17.41 12.13
C PRO A 9 0.16 -18.33 13.35
N PRO A 10 0.38 -19.65 13.20
CA PRO A 10 0.19 -20.63 14.28
C PRO A 10 1.13 -20.44 15.48
N ASP A 11 2.20 -19.65 15.31
CA ASP A 11 3.22 -19.39 16.35
C ASP A 11 3.24 -17.93 16.85
N ASP A 12 2.40 -17.04 16.32
CA ASP A 12 2.41 -15.63 16.72
C ASP A 12 1.60 -15.40 17.99
N ARG A 13 2.29 -15.01 19.07
CA ARG A 13 1.68 -14.61 20.35
C ARG A 13 1.10 -13.20 20.32
N ILE A 14 1.27 -12.49 19.22
CA ILE A 14 0.80 -11.11 19.03
C ILE A 14 -0.40 -11.15 18.10
N SER A 15 -1.55 -10.75 18.62
CA SER A 15 -2.78 -10.67 17.81
C SER A 15 -2.64 -9.62 16.70
N PRO A 16 -3.25 -9.82 15.52
CA PRO A 16 -3.22 -8.85 14.42
C PRO A 16 -3.64 -7.44 14.83
N GLY A 17 -4.72 -7.29 15.62
CA GLY A 17 -5.17 -5.98 16.09
C GLY A 17 -4.17 -5.27 17.03
N LEU A 18 -3.35 -6.03 17.76
CA LEU A 18 -2.24 -5.47 18.54
C LEU A 18 -1.13 -4.99 17.61
N THR A 19 -0.80 -5.76 16.58
CA THR A 19 0.17 -5.36 15.56
C THR A 19 -0.26 -4.08 14.86
N GLU A 20 -1.51 -3.98 14.41
CA GLU A 20 -2.04 -2.77 13.76
C GLU A 20 -1.93 -1.55 14.67
N ALA A 21 -2.40 -1.65 15.92
CA ALA A 21 -2.33 -0.54 16.87
C ALA A 21 -0.89 -0.12 17.22
N LEU A 22 0.07 -1.05 17.18
CA LEU A 22 1.49 -0.75 17.40
C LEU A 22 2.12 -0.08 16.18
N VAL A 23 1.76 -0.52 14.98
CA VAL A 23 2.25 0.05 13.72
C VAL A 23 1.67 1.44 13.50
N GLU A 24 0.38 1.65 13.76
CA GLU A 24 -0.29 2.95 13.65
C GLU A 24 0.36 3.98 14.56
N GLY A 25 0.60 3.66 15.84
CA GLY A 25 1.33 4.54 16.74
C GLY A 25 2.77 4.81 16.26
N ALA A 26 3.42 3.84 15.62
CA ALA A 26 4.77 3.99 15.10
C ALA A 26 4.88 4.83 13.82
N VAL A 27 3.76 5.15 13.16
CA VAL A 27 3.73 6.13 12.06
C VAL A 27 3.89 7.55 12.62
N GLU A 28 3.34 7.81 13.79
CA GLU A 28 3.30 9.15 14.39
C GLU A 28 4.44 9.40 15.38
N GLU A 29 4.87 8.35 16.11
CA GLU A 29 5.82 8.44 17.21
C GLU A 29 6.98 7.43 17.04
N PRO A 30 8.17 7.70 17.62
CA PRO A 30 9.23 6.71 17.68
C PRO A 30 8.77 5.43 18.40
N PHE A 31 9.19 4.26 17.92
CA PHE A 31 8.81 2.94 18.47
C PHE A 31 8.94 2.81 19.99
N ARG A 32 9.93 3.48 20.57
CA ARG A 32 10.16 3.48 22.01
C ARG A 32 9.05 4.22 22.76
N GLN A 33 8.59 5.36 22.26
CA GLN A 33 7.52 6.15 22.89
C GLN A 33 6.17 5.42 22.80
N VAL A 34 5.92 4.73 21.68
CA VAL A 34 4.73 3.87 21.52
C VAL A 34 4.66 2.77 22.59
N VAL A 35 5.82 2.16 22.90
CA VAL A 35 5.95 1.14 23.94
C VAL A 35 5.76 1.77 25.33
N GLU A 36 6.48 2.86 25.64
CA GLU A 36 6.39 3.56 26.93
C GLU A 36 4.95 4.00 27.23
N ARG A 37 4.23 4.57 26.25
CA ARG A 37 2.82 4.99 26.40
C ARG A 37 1.87 3.82 26.67
N ARG A 38 2.11 2.64 26.07
CA ARG A 38 1.32 1.43 26.36
C ARG A 38 1.63 0.86 27.74
N GLU A 39 2.89 0.89 28.15
CA GLU A 39 3.30 0.49 29.51
C GLU A 39 2.65 1.39 30.56
N GLU A 40 2.66 2.71 30.35
CA GLU A 40 1.98 3.69 31.20
C GLU A 40 0.46 3.45 31.29
N ALA A 41 -0.16 2.97 30.22
CA ALA A 41 -1.56 2.58 30.18
C ALA A 41 -1.85 1.20 30.82
N GLY A 42 -0.83 0.49 31.32
CA GLY A 42 -0.95 -0.85 31.90
C GLY A 42 -1.27 -1.94 30.87
N LEU A 43 -1.03 -1.68 29.59
CA LEU A 43 -1.31 -2.61 28.51
C LEU A 43 -0.12 -3.54 28.26
N PRO A 44 -0.35 -4.82 27.94
CA PRO A 44 0.72 -5.71 27.51
C PRO A 44 1.31 -5.18 26.20
N THR A 45 2.62 -4.97 26.20
CA THR A 45 3.33 -4.47 25.03
C THR A 45 4.59 -5.28 24.79
N PRO A 46 4.91 -5.60 23.52
CA PRO A 46 6.20 -6.18 23.17
C PRO A 46 7.30 -5.11 23.22
N SER A 47 8.55 -5.57 23.18
CA SER A 47 9.71 -4.65 23.17
C SER A 47 9.74 -3.77 21.91
N HIS A 48 10.37 -2.60 21.99
CA HIS A 48 10.48 -1.66 20.86
C HIS A 48 11.11 -2.29 19.60
N SER A 49 12.04 -3.24 19.75
CA SER A 49 12.68 -3.95 18.63
C SER A 49 11.72 -4.93 17.96
N THR A 50 10.82 -5.54 18.73
CA THR A 50 9.71 -6.35 18.22
C THR A 50 8.74 -5.48 17.43
N VAL A 51 8.36 -4.31 17.96
CA VAL A 51 7.50 -3.35 17.25
C VAL A 51 8.12 -2.93 15.91
N HIS A 52 9.42 -2.60 15.91
CA HIS A 52 10.15 -2.28 14.68
C HIS A 52 10.11 -3.44 13.66
N SER A 53 10.31 -4.67 14.12
CA SER A 53 10.29 -5.86 13.25
C SER A 53 8.90 -6.11 12.66
N LEU A 54 7.85 -5.90 13.45
CA LEU A 54 6.46 -6.00 12.99
C LEU A 54 6.13 -4.93 11.95
N ALA A 55 6.48 -3.68 12.20
CA ALA A 55 6.27 -2.58 11.26
C ALA A 55 6.99 -2.84 9.93
N ARG A 56 8.22 -3.34 9.99
CA ARG A 56 8.98 -3.71 8.79
C ARG A 56 8.31 -4.84 8.00
N LYS A 57 7.92 -5.93 8.67
CA LYS A 57 7.24 -7.08 8.04
C LYS A 57 5.95 -6.65 7.35
N LEU A 58 5.16 -5.80 8.02
CA LEU A 58 3.91 -5.27 7.46
C LEU A 58 4.19 -4.39 6.23
N GLY A 59 5.18 -3.50 6.31
CA GLY A 59 5.59 -2.66 5.19
C GLY A 59 6.07 -3.46 3.98
N GLU A 60 6.86 -4.53 4.20
CA GLU A 60 7.32 -5.42 3.13
C GLU A 60 6.15 -6.17 2.46
N MET A 61 5.14 -6.61 3.23
CA MET A 61 3.93 -7.22 2.69
C MET A 61 3.13 -6.24 1.82
N VAL A 62 2.86 -5.04 2.34
CA VAL A 62 2.11 -4.01 1.61
C VAL A 62 2.85 -3.59 0.33
N ALA A 63 4.17 -3.42 0.40
CA ALA A 63 4.97 -3.07 -0.77
C ALA A 63 4.89 -4.13 -1.87
N ARG A 64 4.89 -5.42 -1.49
CA ARG A 64 4.72 -6.52 -2.45
C ARG A 64 3.33 -6.53 -3.07
N GLU A 65 2.29 -6.34 -2.26
CA GLU A 65 0.91 -6.27 -2.77
C GLU A 65 0.74 -5.11 -3.75
N GLN A 66 1.30 -3.93 -3.43
CA GLN A 66 1.30 -2.78 -4.33
C GLN A 66 2.08 -3.04 -5.62
N GLU A 67 3.18 -3.79 -5.57
CA GLU A 67 3.93 -4.19 -6.76
C GLU A 67 3.09 -5.10 -7.67
N GLU A 68 2.41 -6.08 -7.08
CA GLU A 68 1.52 -7.00 -7.79
C GLU A 68 0.33 -6.25 -8.43
N GLN A 69 -0.30 -5.33 -7.68
CA GLN A 69 -1.35 -4.46 -8.20
C GLN A 69 -0.84 -3.55 -9.32
N ARG A 70 0.34 -2.95 -9.16
CA ARG A 70 0.97 -2.11 -10.19
C ARG A 70 1.20 -2.92 -11.46
N ARG A 71 1.76 -4.12 -11.34
CA ARG A 71 2.00 -5.00 -12.48
C ARG A 71 0.70 -5.37 -13.19
N ALA A 72 -0.36 -5.71 -12.45
CA ALA A 72 -1.68 -5.99 -13.02
C ALA A 72 -2.25 -4.80 -13.80
N LEU A 73 -2.15 -3.58 -13.26
CA LEU A 73 -2.59 -2.35 -13.94
C LEU A 73 -1.82 -2.10 -15.25
N PHE A 74 -0.52 -2.39 -15.29
CA PHE A 74 0.30 -2.25 -16.50
C PHE A 74 -0.03 -3.32 -17.55
N GLU A 75 -0.24 -4.57 -17.13
CA GLU A 75 -0.66 -5.66 -18.03
C GLU A 75 -2.04 -5.39 -18.65
N ASP A 76 -3.00 -4.88 -17.86
CA ASP A 76 -4.32 -4.45 -18.35
C ASP A 76 -4.23 -3.25 -19.31
N TRP A 77 -3.30 -2.33 -19.07
CA TRP A 77 -3.10 -1.15 -19.91
C TRP A 77 -2.51 -1.48 -21.29
N GLU A 78 -1.60 -2.46 -21.40
CA GLU A 78 -1.06 -2.92 -22.69
C GLU A 78 -2.10 -3.61 -23.58
N GLY A 79 -3.21 -4.09 -23.01
CA GLY A 79 -4.33 -4.69 -23.75
C GLY A 79 -5.29 -3.70 -24.41
N LEU A 80 -5.18 -2.39 -24.12
CA LEU A 80 -6.07 -1.39 -24.68
C LEU A 80 -5.66 -1.00 -26.12
N PRO A 81 -6.59 -1.04 -27.10
CA PRO A 81 -6.27 -0.65 -28.46
C PRO A 81 -5.86 0.83 -28.48
N ARG A 82 -4.59 1.10 -28.82
CA ARG A 82 -4.12 2.44 -29.13
C ARG A 82 -5.00 3.02 -30.23
N GLU A 83 -5.94 3.88 -29.88
CA GLU A 83 -6.65 4.70 -30.85
C GLU A 83 -5.62 5.55 -31.60
N LYS A 84 -5.24 5.08 -32.79
CA LYS A 84 -4.46 5.85 -33.75
C LYS A 84 -5.36 7.00 -34.20
N LYS A 85 -5.31 8.14 -33.51
CA LYS A 85 -5.82 9.40 -34.08
C LYS A 85 -4.92 9.84 -35.24
N ARG A 86 -5.07 9.17 -36.37
CA ARG A 86 -4.81 9.73 -37.70
C ARG A 86 -6.15 10.25 -38.22
N ALA A 87 -6.40 11.53 -38.02
CA ALA A 87 -7.35 12.30 -38.82
C ALA A 87 -6.68 13.65 -39.06
N GLU A 88 -5.84 13.71 -40.09
CA GLU A 88 -6.25 14.29 -41.38
C GLU A 88 -6.26 15.83 -41.32
N HIS A 89 -5.06 16.41 -41.22
CA HIS A 89 -4.84 17.80 -41.60
C HIS A 89 -4.61 17.84 -43.12
N LYS A 90 -5.66 17.54 -43.90
CA LYS A 90 -5.66 17.74 -45.35
C LYS A 90 -6.73 18.76 -45.72
N SER A 91 -6.25 19.92 -46.16
CA SER A 91 -6.88 20.84 -47.09
C SER A 91 -8.35 21.24 -46.84
N ARG A 92 -8.53 22.37 -46.15
CA ARG A 92 -9.58 23.35 -46.51
C ARG A 92 -8.82 24.68 -46.69
N GLY A 93 -8.40 25.02 -47.90
CA GLY A 93 -9.31 25.58 -48.90
C GLY A 93 -9.60 27.04 -48.52
N ARG A 94 -8.71 27.97 -48.91
CA ARG A 94 -8.99 29.41 -48.82
C ARG A 94 -9.01 29.95 -50.26
N LEU A 95 -10.22 30.12 -50.77
CA LEU A 95 -10.55 30.77 -52.05
C LEU A 95 -10.30 32.30 -51.97
N PRO A 96 -10.30 33.03 -53.11
CA PRO A 96 -9.49 34.23 -53.31
C PRO A 96 -10.19 35.56 -52.96
N HIS A 97 -9.34 36.60 -52.86
CA HIS A 97 -9.51 38.06 -53.08
C HIS A 97 -10.68 38.86 -52.47
N CYS A 98 -10.30 40.00 -51.87
CA CYS A 98 -10.84 41.39 -51.89
C CYS A 98 -10.34 42.06 -50.59
N SER A 99 -9.70 43.24 -50.57
CA SER A 99 -9.79 44.46 -51.39
C SER A 99 -8.43 45.13 -51.56
#